data_AF-A0A382VWN2-F1
#
_entry.id   AF-A0A382VWN2-F1
#
_cell.length_a   1.000
_cell.length_b   1.000
_cell.length_c   1.000
_cell.angle_alpha   90.00
_cell.angle_beta   90.00
_cell.angle_gamma   90.00
#
_symmetry.space_group_name_H-M   'P 1'
#
loop_
_entity.id
_entity.type
_entity.pdbx_description
1 polymer ?
#
loop_
_entity_poly.entity_id
_entity_poly.type
_entity_poly.pdbx_seq_one_letter_code
_entity_poly.pdbx_strand_id
1 'polypeptide(L)' 'MSGIAEVLTNLGYEVSGSDIQSNTATEKLEKLGCSISYKHVAANVLGKQAVVVSSAI' A
#
# COMPACT_ATOMS: atom_id res chain seq x y z
N MET A 1 -4.61 1.24 7.75
CA MET A 1 -3.54 1.54 6.77
C MET A 1 -4.06 2.20 5.50
N SER A 2 -5.16 1.72 4.91
CA SER A 2 -5.74 2.26 3.66
C SER A 2 -6.06 3.76 3.68
N GLY A 3 -6.56 4.31 4.79
CA GLY A 3 -6.87 5.75 4.87
C GLY A 3 -5.66 6.67 4.69
N ILE A 4 -4.51 6.30 5.27
CA ILE A 4 -3.27 7.08 5.09
C ILE A 4 -2.76 6.95 3.65
N ALA A 5 -2.81 5.73 3.09
CA ALA A 5 -2.43 5.48 1.71
C ALA A 5 -3.25 6.30 0.72
N GLU A 6 -4.57 6.41 0.93
CA GLU A 6 -5.47 7.23 0.10
C GLU A 6 -5.09 8.72 0.15
N VAL A 7 -4.84 9.26 1.34
CA VAL A 7 -4.42 10.66 1.49
C VAL A 7 -3.09 10.92 0.79
N LEU A 8 -2.08 10.08 1.00
CA LEU A 8 -0.76 10.24 0.38
C LEU A 8 -0.84 10.16 -1.15
N THR A 9 -1.66 9.25 -1.67
CA THR A 9 -1.89 9.12 -3.13
C THR A 9 -2.53 10.38 -3.68
N ASN A 10 -3.55 10.93 -3.00
CA ASN A 10 -4.21 12.17 -3.40
C ASN A 10 -3.27 13.40 -3.33
N LEU A 11 -2.26 13.37 -2.46
CA LEU A 11 -1.22 14.40 -2.37
C LEU A 11 -0.13 14.25 -3.46
N GLY A 12 -0.23 13.26 -4.34
CA GLY A 12 0.69 13.03 -5.45
C GLY A 12 1.93 12.20 -5.11
N TYR A 13 1.94 11.53 -3.95
CA TYR A 13 3.02 10.60 -3.62
C TYR A 13 2.85 9.26 -4.32
N GLU A 14 3.98 8.63 -4.65
CA GLU A 14 3.99 7.24 -5.09
C GLU A 14 3.76 6.32 -3.89
N VAL A 15 2.61 5.64 -3.87
CA VAL A 15 2.23 4.74 -2.78
C VAL A 15 2.16 3.30 -3.30
N SER A 16 2.84 2.41 -2.59
CA SER A 16 2.72 0.96 -2.78
C SER A 16 2.50 0.26 -1.45
N GLY A 17 1.82 -0.88 -1.47
CA GLY A 17 1.50 -1.64 -0.26
C GLY A 17 1.48 -3.15 -0.49
N SER A 18 1.40 -3.89 0.60
CA SER A 18 1.17 -5.34 0.54
C SER A 18 0.19 -5.79 1.60
N ASP A 19 -0.65 -6.77 1.24
CA ASP A 19 -1.60 -7.42 2.13
C ASP A 19 -1.63 -8.93 1.84
N ILE A 20 -2.28 -9.74 2.67
CA ILE A 20 -2.37 -11.19 2.48
C ILE A 20 -3.47 -11.52 1.46
N GLN A 21 -4.53 -10.71 1.40
CA GLN A 21 -5.69 -10.94 0.53
C GLN A 21 -6.24 -9.63 -0.03
N SER A 22 -6.88 -9.72 -1.19
CA SER A 22 -7.67 -8.61 -1.75
C SER A 22 -8.92 -8.37 -0.91
N ASN A 23 -9.23 -7.09 -0.72
CA ASN A 23 -10.47 -6.63 -0.11
C ASN A 23 -10.91 -5.31 -0.76
N THR A 24 -12.10 -4.83 -0.40
CA THR A 24 -12.66 -3.59 -0.96
C THR A 24 -11.74 -2.38 -0.79
N ALA A 25 -10.93 -2.33 0.28
CA ALA A 25 -10.01 -1.22 0.52
C ALA A 25 -8.77 -1.30 -0.39
N THR A 26 -8.19 -2.49 -0.61
CA THR A 26 -7.05 -2.66 -1.53
C THR A 26 -7.47 -2.39 -2.97
N GLU A 27 -8.64 -2.89 -3.38
CA GLU A 27 -9.20 -2.63 -4.71
C GLU A 27 -9.46 -1.13 -4.96
N LYS A 28 -9.93 -0.40 -3.95
CA LYS A 28 -10.11 1.04 -4.05
C LYS A 28 -8.78 1.76 -4.24
N LEU A 29 -7.74 1.36 -3.50
CA LEU A 29 -6.41 1.95 -3.62
C LEU A 29 -5.77 1.64 -4.98
N GLU A 30 -5.93 0.43 -5.50
CA GLU A 30 -5.48 0.07 -6.85
C GLU A 30 -6.14 0.96 -7.90
N LYS A 31 -7.45 1.23 -7.79
CA LYS A 31 -8.17 2.16 -8.67
C LYS A 31 -7.69 3.61 -8.55
N LEU A 32 -7.17 4.00 -7.39
CA LEU A 32 -6.55 5.32 -7.18
C LEU A 32 -5.10 5.39 -7.71
N GLY A 33 -4.55 4.28 -8.22
CA GLY A 33 -3.20 4.21 -8.78
C GLY A 33 -2.14 3.68 -7.82
N CYS A 34 -2.52 3.17 -6.65
CA CYS A 34 -1.58 2.49 -5.75
C CYS A 34 -1.17 1.14 -6.33
N SER A 35 0.10 0.76 -6.16
CA SER A 35 0.56 -0.60 -6.46
C SER A 35 0.40 -1.49 -5.23
N ILE A 36 -0.50 -2.48 -5.27
CA ILE A 36 -0.73 -3.43 -4.18
C ILE A 36 -0.19 -4.82 -4.55
N SER A 37 0.49 -5.47 -3.61
CA SER A 37 0.99 -6.84 -3.72
C SER A 37 0.33 -7.75 -2.70
N TYR A 38 -0.27 -8.86 -3.14
CA TYR A 38 -0.98 -9.80 -2.24
C TYR A 38 -0.07 -10.87 -1.63
N LYS A 39 1.22 -10.55 -1.46
CA LYS A 39 2.22 -11.39 -0.79
C LYS A 39 3.19 -10.51 -0.04
N HIS A 40 3.52 -10.87 1.19
CA HIS A 40 4.61 -10.23 1.93
C HIS A 40 5.96 -10.77 1.43
N VAL A 41 6.67 -9.97 0.64
CA VAL A 41 8.02 -10.29 0.16
C VAL A 41 8.93 -9.07 0.30
N ALA A 42 10.21 -9.31 0.56
CA ALA A 42 11.20 -8.25 0.74
C ALA A 42 11.30 -7.30 -0.48
N ALA A 43 11.01 -7.82 -1.68
CA ALA A 43 11.01 -7.04 -2.91
C ALA A 43 10.01 -5.87 -2.89
N ASN A 44 8.91 -5.94 -2.12
CA ASN A 44 7.87 -4.91 -2.11
C ASN A 44 8.31 -3.59 -1.46
N VAL A 45 9.38 -3.60 -0.65
CA VAL A 45 9.88 -2.41 0.05
C VAL A 45 11.16 -1.84 -0.57
N LEU A 46 11.71 -2.48 -1.61
CA LEU A 46 12.94 -2.03 -2.24
C LEU A 46 12.75 -0.67 -2.91
N GLY A 47 13.68 0.25 -2.67
CA GLY A 47 13.66 1.61 -3.23
C GLY A 47 12.61 2.54 -2.61
N LYS A 48 11.87 2.10 -1.58
CA LYS A 48 10.89 2.94 -0.89
C LYS A 48 11.58 3.78 0.20
N GLN A 49 11.13 5.03 0.33
CA GLN A 49 11.75 6.02 1.22
C GLN A 49 11.28 5.87 2.68
N ALA A 50 10.09 5.32 2.87
CA ALA A 50 9.51 5.06 4.18
C ALA A 50 8.64 3.80 4.12
N VAL A 51 8.55 3.10 5.25
CA VAL A 51 7.68 1.94 5.43
C VAL A 51 6.76 2.22 6.60
N VAL A 52 5.46 2.04 6.39
CA VAL A 52 4.46 2.15 7.45
C VAL A 52 3.89 0.77 7.72
N VAL A 53 3.94 0.35 8.98
CA VAL A 53 3.46 -0.97 9.43
C VAL A 53 2.31 -0.80 10.41
N SER A 54 1.41 -1.78 10.47
CA SER A 54 0.44 -1.89 11.57
C SER A 54 1.03 -2.77 12.67
N SER A 55 0.41 -2.79 13.85
CA SER A 55 0.83 -3.66 14.95
C SER A 55 0.62 -5.16 14.68
N ALA A 56 -0.12 -5.51 13.62
CA ALA A 56 -0.38 -6.89 13.22
C ALA A 56 0.64 -7.43 12.21
N ILE A 57 1.68 -6.63 11.90
CA ILE A 57 2.81 -6.97 11.01
C ILE A 57 4.07 -7.14 11.86
#